data_AF-A0A259IGL2-F1
#
_entry.id   AF-A0A259IGL2-F1
#
_cell.length_a   1.000
_cell.length_b   1.000
_cell.length_c   1.000
_cell.angle_alpha   90.00
_cell.angle_beta   90.00
_cell.angle_gamma   90.00
#
_symmetry.space_group_name_H-M   'P 1'
#
loop_
_entity.id
_entity.type
_entity.pdbx_description
1 polymer ?
#
loop_
_entity_poly.entity_id
_entity_poly.type
_entity_poly.pdbx_seq_one_letter_code
_entity_poly.pdbx_strand_id
1 'polypeptide(L)' 'IIKNLQVMDATAFALCRDRKLPIKVFSILKPGALMRVVQGESEGTLVHV' A
#
# COMPACT_ATOMS: atom_id res chain seq x y z
N ILE A 1 5.52 14.68 -8.13
CA ILE A 1 4.05 14.76 -7.86
C ILE A 1 3.77 13.95 -6.61
N ILE A 2 3.67 14.62 -5.45
CA ILE A 2 3.35 13.96 -4.17
C ILE A 2 1.87 13.63 -4.25
N LYS A 3 1.52 12.40 -4.62
CA LYS A 3 0.14 11.92 -4.47
C LYS A 3 -0.08 11.83 -2.96
N ASN A 4 -0.71 12.86 -2.38
CA ASN A 4 -1.25 12.88 -1.03
C ASN A 4 -2.43 11.89 -0.94
N LEU A 5 -2.14 10.62 -1.20
CA LEU A 5 -2.98 9.51 -0.85
C LEU A 5 -2.99 9.53 0.68
N GLN A 6 -4.05 10.07 1.28
CA GLN A 6 -4.34 10.01 2.72
C GLN A 6 -4.62 8.57 3.15
N VAL A 7 -3.74 7.65 2.76
CA VAL A 7 -3.79 6.23 3.10
C VAL A 7 -3.14 6.02 4.46
N MET A 8 -2.26 6.94 4.90
CA MET A 8 -1.50 6.83 6.13
C MET A 8 -1.07 8.22 6.64
N ASP A 9 -0.95 8.38 7.97
CA ASP A 9 -0.43 9.59 8.62
C ASP A 9 1.00 9.93 8.16
N ALA A 10 1.33 11.22 8.10
CA ALA A 10 2.61 11.72 7.60
C ALA A 10 3.83 11.10 8.32
N THR A 11 3.71 10.87 9.63
CA THR A 11 4.77 10.25 10.46
C THR A 11 5.00 8.78 10.09
N ALA A 12 3.93 8.03 9.86
CA ALA A 12 4.02 6.62 9.50
C ALA A 12 4.54 6.46 8.05
N PHE A 13 4.18 7.36 7.14
CA PHE A 13 4.79 7.41 5.81
C PHE A 13 6.30 7.70 5.85
N ALA A 14 6.74 8.62 6.71
CA ALA A 14 8.16 8.91 6.89
C ALA A 14 8.94 7.70 7.44
N LEU A 15 8.39 6.99 8.42
CA LEU A 15 9.00 5.79 8.99
C LEU A 15 9.12 4.65 7.96
N CYS A 16 8.07 4.42 7.17
CA CYS A 16 8.06 3.36 6.16
C CYS A 16 9.00 3.66 4.99
N ARG A 17 9.12 4.93 4.59
CA ARG A 17 10.11 5.37 3.60
C ARG A 17 11.54 5.11 4.08
N ASP A 18 11.84 5.47 5.33
CA ASP A 18 13.21 5.36 5.86
C ASP A 18 13.66 3.90 5.97
N ARG A 19 12.72 2.99 6.24
CA ARG A 19 12.97 1.54 6.26
C ARG A 19 12.78 0.83 4.92
N LYS A 20 12.47 1.55 3.83
CA LYS A 20 12.21 0.99 2.49
C LYS A 20 11.25 -0.19 2.52
N LEU A 21 10.23 -0.13 3.38
CA LEU A 21 9.26 -1.21 3.49
C LEU A 21 8.28 -1.12 2.31
N PRO A 22 8.10 -2.18 1.52
CA PRO A 22 7.13 -2.18 0.43
C PRO A 22 5.71 -2.12 1.02
N ILE A 23 4.98 -1.05 0.72
CA ILE A 23 3.59 -0.89 1.16
C ILE A 23 2.66 -1.23 0.00
N LYS A 24 1.80 -2.24 0.20
CA LYS A 24 0.76 -2.61 -0.77
C LYS A 24 -0.59 -2.16 -0.25
N VAL A 25 -1.18 -1.19 -0.93
CA VAL A 25 -2.48 -0.61 -0.57
C VAL A 25 -3.56 -1.29 -1.39
N PHE A 26 -4.45 -2.02 -0.73
CA PHE A 26 -5.57 -2.71 -1.40
C PHE A 26 -6.88 -2.50 -0.63
N SER A 27 -8.00 -2.64 -1.33
CA SER A 27 -9.32 -2.52 -0.72
C SER A 27 -9.77 -3.84 -0.12
N ILE A 28 -9.98 -3.89 1.20
CA ILE A 28 -10.51 -5.07 1.89
C ILE A 28 -12.01 -5.33 1.59
N LEU A 29 -12.71 -4.31 1.09
CA LEU A 29 -14.13 -4.38 0.73
C LEU A 29 -14.41 -5.32 -0.46
N LYS A 30 -13.40 -5.62 -1.28
CA LYS A 30 -13.52 -6.58 -2.37
C LYS A 30 -13.36 -8.01 -1.82
N PRO A 31 -14.36 -8.89 -1.96
CA PRO A 31 -14.23 -10.28 -1.59
C PRO A 31 -13.05 -10.93 -2.33
N GLY A 32 -12.17 -11.61 -1.60
CA GLY A 32 -10.99 -12.27 -2.18
C GLY A 32 -9.82 -11.35 -2.50
N ALA A 33 -9.90 -10.04 -2.22
CA ALA A 33 -8.78 -9.11 -2.48
C ALA A 33 -7.51 -9.48 -1.71
N LEU A 34 -7.63 -9.89 -0.44
CA LEU A 34 -6.48 -10.34 0.36
C LEU A 34 -5.78 -11.54 -0.30
N MET A 35 -6.55 -12.53 -0.77
CA MET A 35 -6.00 -13.74 -1.37
C MET A 35 -5.29 -13.45 -2.69
N ARG A 36 -5.88 -12.60 -3.54
CA ARG A 36 -5.26 -12.12 -4.79
C ARG A 36 -3.98 -11.35 -4.54
N VAL A 37 -3.97 -10.49 -3.52
CA VAL A 37 -2.79 -9.70 -3.14
C VAL A 37 -1.64 -10.59 -2.69
N VAL A 38 -1.92 -11.61 -1.87
CA VAL A 38 -0.94 -12.62 -1.41
C VAL A 38 -0.46 -13.50 -2.56
N GLN A 39 -1.33 -13.85 -3.51
CA GLN A 39 -0.97 -14.55 -4.74
C GLN A 39 -0.14 -13.70 -5.72
N GLY A 40 0.05 -12.40 -5.44
CA GLY A 40 0.81 -11.51 -6.31
C GLY A 40 0.03 -11.00 -7.52
N GLU A 41 -1.28 -11.20 -7.56
CA GLU A 41 -2.12 -10.60 -8.61
C GLU A 41 -2.08 -9.06 -8.53
N SER A 42 -2.47 -8.43 -9.64
CA SER A 42 -2.61 -6.99 -9.81
C SER A 42 -3.83 -6.46 -9.04
N GLU A 43 -3.85 -6.66 -7.72
CA GLU A 43 -4.80 -6.01 -6.83
C GLU A 43 -4.14 -4.96 -5.94
N GLY A 44 -4.80 -3.81 -5.86
CA GLY A 44 -4.32 -2.63 -5.17
C GLY A 44 -3.24 -1.83 -5.92
N THR A 45 -2.61 -0.90 -5.20
CA THR A 45 -1.48 -0.09 -5.66
C THR A 45 -0.28 -0.43 -4.81
N LEU A 46 0.83 -0.79 -5.47
CA LEU A 46 2.09 -1.03 -4.80
C LEU A 46 2.87 0.28 -4.76
N VAL A 47 3.08 0.80 -3.56
CA VAL A 47 3.80 2.05 -3.32
C VAL A 47 5.27 1.70 -3.11
N HIS A 48 6.11 2.07 -4.07
CA HIS A 48 7.55 2.16 -3.89
C HIS A 48 7.90 3.60 -3.53
N VAL A 49 8.61 3.79 -2.42
CA VAL A 49 9.14 5.10 -1.98
C VAL A 49 10.64 5.13 -2.13
#